data_AF-A0AAQ3PTM0-F1
#
_entry.id   AF-A0AAQ3PTM0-F1
#
_cell.length_a   1.000
_cell.length_b   1.000
_cell.length_c   1.000
_cell.angle_alpha   90.00
_cell.angle_beta   90.00
_cell.angle_gamma   90.00
#
_symmetry.space_group_name_H-M   'P 1'
#
loop_
_entity.id
_entity.type
_entity.pdbx_description
1 polymer ?
#
loop_
_entity_poly.entity_id
_entity_poly.type
_entity_poly.pdbx_seq_one_letter_code
_entity_poly.pdbx_strand_id
1 'polypeptide(L)'
;MGNKGPMPTQELTIDDIKIDDETPSKQAPPSTSVVSNKSKADVERDQLLEGSSDVQTPRKKSTQEILTKYKFKGDAAAAAAHAKQKLMERQEKLARITEQSAELESEAENFAALAQQIRKNTENRWWKR
;
A
#
# COMPACT_ATOMS: atom_id res chain seq x y z
N MET A 1 35.79 -5.57 26.17
CA MET A 1 34.33 -5.80 26.05
C MET A 1 33.71 -4.56 25.42
N GLY A 2 33.24 -4.66 24.18
CA GLY A 2 32.64 -3.53 23.47
C GLY A 2 31.12 -3.56 23.61
N ASN A 3 30.55 -2.56 24.26
CA ASN A 3 29.11 -2.38 24.36
C ASN A 3 28.57 -1.91 23.01
N LYS A 4 27.81 -2.75 22.31
CA LYS A 4 27.02 -2.33 21.14
C LYS A 4 25.70 -1.75 21.66
N GLY A 5 25.52 -0.44 21.47
CA GLY A 5 24.27 0.27 21.79
C GLY A 5 23.08 -0.22 20.96
N PRO A 6 21.86 0.26 21.28
CA PRO A 6 20.65 -0.18 20.60
C PRO A 6 20.69 0.26 19.13
N MET A 7 20.42 -0.68 18.23
CA MET A 7 20.31 -0.42 16.79
C MET A 7 19.15 0.54 16.52
N PRO A 8 19.31 1.54 15.64
CA PRO A 8 18.21 2.43 15.26
C PRO A 8 17.09 1.63 14.60
N THR A 9 15.86 1.83 15.09
CA THR A 9 14.64 1.47 14.37
C THR A 9 14.61 2.30 13.09
N GLN A 10 14.84 1.67 11.95
CA GLN A 10 14.70 2.31 10.65
C GLN A 10 13.21 2.62 10.45
N GLU A 11 12.85 3.90 10.59
CA GLU A 11 11.55 4.40 10.19
C GLU A 11 11.48 4.31 8.67
N LEU A 12 10.71 3.35 8.15
CA LEU A 12 10.41 3.27 6.73
C LEU A 12 9.32 4.31 6.44
N THR A 13 9.67 5.37 5.73
CA THR A 13 8.72 6.40 5.29
C THR A 13 8.07 5.98 3.98
N ILE A 14 6.88 6.52 3.68
CA ILE A 14 6.13 6.18 2.46
C ILE A 14 6.96 6.48 1.18
N ASP A 15 7.91 7.41 1.29
CA ASP A 15 8.80 7.81 0.19
C ASP A 15 9.91 6.79 -0.12
N ASP A 16 10.13 5.78 0.74
CA ASP A 16 11.17 4.76 0.55
C ASP A 16 10.70 3.57 -0.31
N ILE A 17 9.41 3.54 -0.70
CA ILE A 17 8.83 2.47 -1.51
C ILE A 17 9.03 2.79 -3.00
N LYS A 18 9.98 2.11 -3.65
CA LYS A 18 10.14 2.13 -5.11
C LYS A 18 9.19 1.11 -5.73
N ILE A 19 8.11 1.60 -6.35
CA ILE A 19 7.19 0.78 -7.14
C ILE A 19 7.71 0.82 -8.58
N ASP A 20 8.26 -0.30 -9.06
CA ASP A 20 8.54 -0.46 -10.49
C ASP A 20 7.19 -0.62 -11.22
N ASP A 21 6.94 0.29 -12.16
CA ASP A 21 5.69 0.39 -12.93
C ASP A 21 5.72 -0.63 -14.08
N GLU A 22 5.61 -1.93 -13.76
CA GLU A 22 5.41 -2.95 -14.78
C GLU A 22 3.94 -3.01 -15.21
N THR A 23 3.66 -2.36 -16.33
CA THR A 23 2.37 -2.45 -17.04
C THR A 23 2.06 -3.89 -17.52
N PRO A 24 0.79 -4.34 -17.53
CA PRO A 24 0.44 -5.70 -17.93
C PRO A 24 0.46 -5.85 -19.47
N SER A 25 1.50 -6.50 -20.01
CA SER A 25 1.62 -6.76 -21.45
C SER A 25 0.93 -8.07 -21.88
N LYS A 26 -0.29 -7.91 -22.41
CA LYS A 26 -0.97 -8.58 -23.55
C LYS A 26 -0.73 -10.08 -23.87
N GLN A 27 -1.87 -10.81 -23.79
CA GLN A 27 -2.43 -11.91 -24.63
C GLN A 27 -1.55 -13.05 -25.18
N ALA A 28 -2.01 -14.28 -24.89
CA ALA A 28 -1.49 -15.56 -25.36
C ALA A 28 -1.76 -15.85 -26.85
N PRO A 29 -0.86 -16.57 -27.56
CA PRO A 29 -1.16 -17.17 -28.86
C PRO A 29 -1.95 -18.50 -28.76
N PRO A 30 -2.66 -18.90 -29.83
CA PRO A 30 -3.61 -20.00 -29.83
C PRO A 30 -2.95 -21.39 -29.78
N SER A 31 -3.70 -22.34 -29.23
CA SER A 31 -3.33 -23.75 -29.06
C SER A 31 -3.05 -24.46 -30.39
N THR A 32 -1.84 -24.99 -30.52
CA THR A 32 -1.48 -25.98 -31.53
C THR A 32 -1.45 -27.36 -30.87
N SER A 33 -2.33 -28.25 -31.31
CA SER A 33 -2.36 -29.66 -30.90
C SER A 33 -1.26 -30.45 -31.61
N VAL A 34 -0.20 -30.85 -30.91
CA VAL A 34 0.72 -31.89 -31.38
C VAL A 34 1.38 -32.62 -30.22
N VAL A 35 1.09 -33.93 -30.18
CA VAL A 35 1.88 -35.07 -29.69
C VAL A 35 2.65 -34.87 -28.38
N SER A 36 2.19 -35.60 -27.37
CA SER A 36 2.73 -35.72 -26.01
C SER A 36 4.18 -36.24 -26.01
N ASN A 37 5.13 -35.34 -26.15
CA ASN A 37 6.47 -35.51 -25.61
C ASN A 37 6.49 -34.76 -24.28
N LYS A 38 6.68 -35.49 -23.17
CA LYS A 38 6.78 -34.90 -21.83
C LYS A 38 7.82 -33.79 -21.87
N SER A 39 7.36 -32.54 -21.90
CA SER A 39 8.25 -31.40 -21.96
C SER A 39 8.96 -31.26 -20.61
N LYS A 40 10.16 -30.67 -20.58
CA LYS A 40 10.83 -30.37 -19.30
C LYS A 40 9.91 -29.59 -18.35
N ALA A 41 9.08 -28.71 -18.90
CA ALA A 41 8.05 -28.00 -18.14
C ALA A 41 7.02 -28.95 -17.51
N ASP A 42 6.61 -30.00 -18.21
CA ASP A 42 5.66 -30.99 -17.67
C ASP A 42 6.30 -31.88 -16.59
N VAL A 43 7.61 -32.13 -16.67
CA VAL A 43 8.38 -32.79 -15.59
C VAL A 43 8.55 -31.87 -14.39
N GLU A 44 8.85 -30.59 -14.61
CA GLU A 44 8.95 -29.58 -13.54
C GLU A 44 7.59 -29.36 -12.85
N ARG A 45 6.49 -29.39 -13.62
CA ARG A 45 5.13 -29.33 -13.06
C ARG A 45 4.83 -30.54 -12.19
N ASP A 46 5.17 -31.75 -12.63
CA ASP A 46 5.00 -32.95 -11.80
C ASP A 46 5.89 -32.89 -10.56
N GLN A 47 7.13 -32.40 -10.65
CA GLN A 47 8.04 -32.24 -9.52
C GLN A 47 7.56 -31.20 -8.49
N LEU A 48 6.86 -30.15 -8.95
CA LEU A 48 6.20 -29.17 -8.09
C LEU A 48 4.95 -29.73 -7.40
N LEU A 49 4.23 -30.65 -8.05
CA LEU A 49 2.99 -31.25 -7.52
C LEU A 49 3.26 -32.46 -6.63
N GLU A 50 4.27 -33.27 -6.94
CA GLU A 50 4.65 -34.47 -6.18
C GLU A 50 5.38 -34.12 -4.87
N GLY A 51 5.75 -32.84 -4.71
CA GLY A 51 6.46 -32.34 -3.55
C GLY A 51 7.89 -32.86 -3.54
N SER A 52 8.86 -31.95 -3.43
CA SER A 52 10.25 -32.33 -3.19
C SER A 52 10.30 -33.43 -2.12
N SER A 53 10.92 -34.58 -2.42
CA SER A 53 11.10 -35.67 -1.46
C SER A 53 12.00 -35.25 -0.28
N ASP A 54 12.59 -34.05 -0.33
CA ASP A 54 12.96 -33.33 0.88
C ASP A 54 11.67 -32.79 1.51
N VAL A 55 11.03 -33.64 2.31
CA VAL A 55 9.92 -33.29 3.18
C VAL A 55 10.42 -32.27 4.21
N GLN A 56 10.63 -31.02 3.79
CA GLN A 56 10.65 -29.87 4.68
C GLN A 56 9.20 -29.65 5.08
N THR A 57 8.68 -30.52 5.95
CA THR A 57 7.46 -30.17 6.67
C THR A 57 7.67 -28.79 7.28
N PRO A 58 6.80 -27.80 7.01
CA PRO A 58 6.97 -26.49 7.59
C PRO A 58 7.09 -26.63 9.11
N ARG A 59 8.21 -26.17 9.65
CA ARG A 59 8.50 -26.29 11.09
C ARG A 59 7.42 -25.55 11.87
N LYS A 60 6.77 -26.25 12.80
CA LYS A 60 5.86 -25.62 13.77
C LYS A 60 6.64 -24.60 14.58
N LYS A 61 6.29 -23.31 14.46
CA LYS A 61 6.92 -22.24 15.23
C LYS A 61 6.56 -22.40 16.71
N SER A 62 7.54 -22.18 17.59
CA SER A 62 7.32 -22.12 19.03
C SER A 62 6.53 -20.86 19.40
N THR A 63 5.75 -20.93 20.48
CA THR A 63 5.06 -19.77 21.07
C THR A 63 6.04 -18.63 21.35
N GLN A 64 7.26 -18.94 21.81
CA GLN A 64 8.30 -17.94 22.03
C GLN A 64 8.68 -17.24 20.71
N GLU A 65 8.89 -17.99 19.62
CA GLU A 65 9.23 -17.41 18.31
C GLU A 65 8.12 -16.49 17.78
N ILE A 66 6.86 -16.88 17.97
CA ILE A 66 5.69 -16.08 17.59
C ILE A 66 5.62 -14.81 18.43
N LEU A 67 5.79 -14.93 19.74
CA LEU A 67 5.81 -13.77 20.64
C LEU A 67 6.98 -12.84 20.33
N THR A 68 8.20 -13.34 20.10
CA THR A 68 9.33 -12.47 19.75
C THR A 68 9.10 -11.72 18.43
N LYS A 69 8.42 -12.35 17.47
CA LYS A 69 8.13 -11.77 16.15
C LYS A 69 7.01 -10.73 16.20
N TYR A 70 5.96 -10.97 16.98
CA TYR A 70 4.70 -10.20 16.91
C TYR A 70 4.28 -9.53 18.22
N LYS A 71 4.89 -9.88 19.36
CA LYS A 71 4.61 -9.20 20.62
C LYS A 71 5.26 -7.83 20.55
N PHE A 72 4.49 -6.82 20.95
CA PHE A 72 5.03 -5.49 21.23
C PHE A 72 6.19 -5.64 22.22
N LYS A 73 7.36 -5.09 21.89
CA LYS A 73 8.60 -5.30 22.67
C LYS A 73 8.56 -4.67 24.07
N GLY A 74 7.51 -3.91 24.40
CA GLY A 74 7.26 -3.31 25.72
C GLY A 74 6.11 -3.98 26.50
N ASP A 75 5.92 -3.56 27.75
CA ASP A 75 4.80 -3.98 28.60
C ASP A 75 3.44 -3.63 27.96
N ALA A 76 2.38 -4.36 28.29
CA ALA A 76 1.03 -4.13 27.78
C ALA A 76 0.55 -2.69 28.04
N ALA A 77 0.94 -2.10 29.17
CA ALA A 77 0.70 -0.70 29.49
C ALA A 77 1.40 0.26 28.52
N ALA A 78 2.62 -0.04 28.09
CA ALA A 78 3.36 0.77 27.11
C ALA A 78 2.74 0.68 25.71
N ALA A 79 2.24 -0.50 25.32
CA ALA A 79 1.50 -0.66 24.07
C ALA A 79 0.21 0.18 24.06
N ALA A 80 -0.53 0.17 25.18
CA ALA A 80 -1.74 0.96 25.35
C ALA A 80 -1.47 2.47 25.32
N ALA A 81 -0.39 2.93 25.98
CA ALA A 81 0.02 4.33 25.95
C ALA A 81 0.36 4.78 24.52
N HIS A 82 1.12 3.97 23.77
CA HIS A 82 1.45 4.27 22.37
C HIS A 82 0.18 4.29 21.48
N ALA A 83 -0.74 3.35 21.68
CA ALA A 83 -2.02 3.35 20.95
C ALA A 83 -2.87 4.59 21.26
N LYS A 84 -2.93 5.01 22.53
CA LYS A 84 -3.61 6.25 22.93
C LYS A 84 -2.98 7.48 22.26
N GLN A 85 -1.65 7.55 22.22
CA GLN A 85 -0.95 8.64 21.55
C GLN A 85 -1.26 8.70 20.05
N LYS A 86 -1.23 7.55 19.37
CA LYS A 86 -1.62 7.45 17.95
C LYS A 86 -3.07 7.88 17.70
N LEU A 87 -3.98 7.59 18.64
CA LEU A 87 -5.37 8.06 18.55
C LEU A 87 -5.47 9.58 18.69
N MET A 88 -4.71 10.19 19.60
CA MET A 88 -4.68 11.66 19.73
C MET A 88 -4.11 12.31 18.46
N GLU A 89 -2.98 11.81 17.93
CA GLU A 89 -2.41 12.29 16.65
C GLU A 89 -3.44 12.21 15.51
N ARG A 90 -4.24 11.13 15.45
CA ARG A 90 -5.29 10.98 14.44
C ARG A 90 -6.39 12.03 14.62
N GLN A 91 -6.82 12.30 15.85
CA GLN A 91 -7.85 13.30 16.12
C GLN A 91 -7.41 14.69 15.68
N GLU A 92 -6.17 15.07 15.98
CA GLU A 92 -5.59 16.34 15.52
C GLU A 92 -5.55 16.43 13.98
N LYS A 93 -5.12 15.36 13.30
CA LYS A 93 -5.13 15.30 11.83
C LYS A 93 -6.53 15.43 11.25
N LEU A 94 -7.51 14.77 11.85
CA LEU A 94 -8.90 14.88 11.41
C LEU A 94 -9.42 16.31 11.57
N ALA A 95 -9.13 16.97 12.69
CA ALA A 95 -9.51 18.37 12.91
C ALA A 95 -8.89 19.30 11.86
N ARG A 96 -7.60 19.11 11.54
CA ARG A 96 -6.94 19.87 10.47
C ARG A 96 -7.59 19.63 9.11
N ILE A 97 -7.90 18.38 8.76
CA ILE A 97 -8.57 18.07 7.49
C ILE A 97 -9.94 18.73 7.42
N THR A 98 -10.70 18.76 8.52
CA THR A 98 -12.02 19.41 8.52
C THR A 98 -11.92 20.91 8.29
N GLU A 99 -10.93 21.58 8.88
CA GLU A 99 -10.66 23.01 8.66
C GLU A 99 -10.27 23.28 7.21
N GLN A 100 -9.29 22.54 6.69
CA GLN A 100 -8.84 22.68 5.30
C GLN A 100 -9.96 22.38 4.29
N SER A 101 -10.84 21.42 4.61
CA SER A 101 -11.97 21.09 3.74
C SER A 101 -12.99 22.23 3.67
N ALA A 102 -13.23 22.94 4.77
CA ALA A 102 -14.12 24.10 4.78
C ALA A 102 -13.52 25.29 4.01
N GLU A 103 -12.20 25.50 4.10
CA GLU A 103 -11.49 26.50 3.30
C GLU A 103 -11.56 26.19 1.80
N LEU A 104 -11.27 24.94 1.41
CA LEU A 104 -11.41 24.43 0.03
C LEU A 104 -12.86 24.54 -0.48
N GLU A 105 -13.82 24.20 0.39
CA GLU A 105 -15.23 24.62 0.42
C GLU A 105 -15.47 25.98 -0.26
N SER A 106 -15.17 27.00 0.52
CA SER A 106 -15.35 28.41 0.18
C SER A 106 -14.57 28.82 -1.06
N GLU A 107 -13.34 28.32 -1.23
CA GLU A 107 -12.52 28.65 -2.41
C GLU A 107 -13.15 28.12 -3.70
N ALA A 108 -13.65 26.87 -3.68
CA ALA A 108 -14.35 26.26 -4.80
C ALA A 108 -15.63 27.03 -5.17
N GLU A 109 -16.38 27.52 -4.18
CA GLU A 109 -17.55 28.37 -4.43
C GLU A 109 -17.16 29.68 -5.14
N ASN A 110 -16.07 30.32 -4.71
CA ASN A 110 -15.56 31.54 -5.35
C ASN A 110 -15.13 31.28 -6.81
N PHE A 111 -14.44 30.18 -7.07
CA PHE A 111 -14.07 29.79 -8.44
C PHE A 111 -15.30 29.48 -9.29
N ALA A 112 -16.31 28.80 -8.74
CA ALA A 112 -17.54 28.52 -9.45
C ALA A 112 -18.28 29.81 -9.82
N ALA A 113 -18.37 30.77 -8.90
CA ALA A 113 -18.97 32.08 -9.15
C ALA A 113 -18.22 32.83 -10.27
N LEU A 114 -16.89 32.84 -10.22
CA LEU A 114 -16.06 33.46 -11.27
C LEU A 114 -16.27 32.79 -12.63
N ALA A 115 -16.27 31.46 -12.69
CA ALA A 115 -16.50 30.72 -13.92
C ALA A 115 -17.88 31.02 -14.53
N GLN A 116 -18.92 31.12 -13.69
CA GLN A 116 -20.25 31.52 -14.14
C GLN A 116 -20.26 32.96 -14.68
N GLN A 117 -19.53 33.88 -14.06
CA GLN A 117 -19.41 35.25 -14.55
C GLN A 117 -18.70 35.30 -15.90
N ILE A 118 -17.62 34.54 -16.08
CA ILE A 118 -16.92 34.42 -17.37
C ILE A 118 -17.89 33.90 -18.43
N ARG A 119 -18.63 32.83 -18.14
CA ARG A 119 -19.63 32.26 -19.07
C ARG A 119 -20.68 33.30 -19.48
N LYS A 120 -21.27 34.04 -18.53
CA LYS A 120 -22.26 35.09 -18.83
C LYS A 120 -21.65 36.22 -19.67
N ASN A 121 -20.41 36.61 -19.38
CA ASN A 121 -19.72 37.65 -20.14
C ASN A 121 -19.43 37.18 -21.57
N THR A 122 -18.89 35.98 -21.76
CA THR A 122 -18.64 35.42 -23.09
C THR A 122 -19.93 35.22 -23.87
N GLU A 123 -21.01 34.74 -23.22
CA GLU A 123 -22.37 34.67 -23.77
C GLU A 123 -22.84 36.04 -24.30
N ASN A 124 -22.73 37.10 -23.50
CA ASN A 124 -23.12 38.43 -23.95
C ASN A 124 -22.23 38.98 -25.07
N ARG A 125 -20.95 38.59 -25.15
CA ARG A 125 -20.04 39.08 -26.20
C ARG A 125 -20.22 38.40 -27.55
N TRP A 126 -20.62 37.14 -27.60
CA TRP A 126 -20.78 36.45 -28.90
C TRP A 126 -22.04 36.85 -29.65
N TRP A 127 -23.16 37.13 -28.94
CA TRP A 127 -24.40 37.61 -29.55
C TRP A 127 -24.33 39.07 -30.02
N LYS A 128 -23.31 39.82 -29.59
CA LYS A 128 -23.07 41.22 -30.00
C LYS A 128 -22.07 41.35 -31.15
N ARG A 129 -21.61 40.23 -31.72
CA ARG A 129 -20.78 40.20 -32.92
C ARG A 129 -21.62 40.10 -34.18
#